data_AF-A0A257A3F1-F1
#
_entry.id   AF-A0A257A3F1-F1
#
_cell.length_a   1.000
_cell.length_b   1.000
_cell.length_c   1.000
_cell.angle_alpha   90.00
_cell.angle_beta   90.00
_cell.angle_gamma   90.00
#
_symmetry.space_group_name_H-M   'P 1'
#
loop_
_entity.id
_entity.type
_entity.pdbx_description
1 polymer ?
#
loop_
_entity_poly.entity_id
_entity_poly.type
_entity_poly.pdbx_seq_one_letter_code
_entity_poly.pdbx_strand_id
1 'polypeptide(L)'
;MEKGIFEKGYKTALLIAGITALLAFVKGVEGYFTNSLISNHINALITKEIGEIAFHRLRDEGIEIFLAEDDVDSLAKKFIEGRVKKLNKPTKMKG
;
A
#
# COMPACT_ATOMS: atom_id res chain seq x y z
N MET A 1 15.39 42.59 21.84
CA MET A 1 14.85 42.19 20.51
C MET A 1 14.74 40.67 20.34
N GLU A 2 15.29 39.85 21.24
CA GLU A 2 15.40 38.39 21.08
C GLU A 2 14.13 37.57 21.38
N LYS A 3 13.28 37.98 22.34
CA LYS A 3 12.10 37.19 22.74
C LYS A 3 11.07 36.98 21.62
N GLY A 4 10.86 37.99 20.76
CA GLY A 4 9.89 37.90 19.66
C GLY A 4 10.36 37.04 18.48
N ILE A 5 11.67 36.92 18.28
CA ILE A 5 12.26 36.04 17.25
C ILE A 5 12.18 34.59 17.72
N PHE A 6 12.43 34.36 19.01
CA PHE A 6 12.37 33.03 19.61
C PHE A 6 10.94 32.46 19.64
N GLU A 7 9.94 33.27 19.97
CA GLU A 7 8.53 32.82 19.99
C GLU A 7 7.99 32.49 18.59
N LYS A 8 8.38 33.28 17.58
CA LYS A 8 8.05 32.98 16.17
C LYS A 8 8.78 31.73 15.69
N GLY A 9 10.05 31.56 16.05
CA GLY A 9 10.83 30.35 15.75
C GLY A 9 10.22 29.10 16.38
N TYR A 10 9.79 29.18 17.64
CA TYR A 10 9.14 28.08 18.37
C TYR A 10 7.82 27.66 17.72
N LYS A 11 6.94 28.61 17.36
CA LYS A 11 5.68 28.31 16.66
C LYS A 11 5.92 27.63 15.32
N THR A 12 6.91 28.09 14.55
CA THR A 12 7.28 27.46 13.27
C THR A 12 7.84 26.05 13.48
N ALA A 13 8.71 25.85 14.47
CA ALA A 13 9.26 24.53 14.79
C ALA A 13 8.17 23.54 15.21
N LEU A 14 7.20 23.99 16.02
CA LEU A 14 6.06 23.17 16.44
C LEU A 14 5.19 22.73 15.26
N LEU A 15 4.99 23.64 14.30
CA LEU A 15 4.19 23.40 13.09
C LEU A 15 4.89 22.38 12.18
N ILE A 16 6.22 22.52 11.98
CA ILE A 16 7.03 21.55 11.23
C ILE A 16 7.00 20.18 11.91
N ALA A 17 7.20 20.12 13.22
CA ALA A 17 7.16 18.86 13.97
C ALA A 17 5.79 18.17 13.84
N GLY A 18 4.70 18.94 13.90
CA GLY A 18 3.34 18.43 13.68
C GLY A 18 3.14 17.86 12.27
N ILE A 19 3.61 18.56 11.23
CA ILE A 19 3.53 18.07 9.85
C ILE A 19 4.37 16.81 9.67
N THR A 20 5.59 16.76 10.22
CA THR A 20 6.45 15.57 10.14
C THR A 20 5.81 14.38 10.84
N ALA A 21 5.24 14.57 12.04
CA ALA A 21 4.54 13.52 12.75
C ALA A 21 3.32 13.01 11.97
N LEU A 22 2.55 13.91 11.35
CA LEU A 22 1.40 13.56 10.52
C LEU A 22 1.83 12.73 9.30
N LEU A 23 2.89 13.13 8.60
CA LEU A 23 3.43 12.39 7.46
C LEU A 23 3.97 11.01 7.87
N ALA A 24 4.63 10.90 9.03
CA ALA A 24 5.09 9.62 9.56
C ALA A 24 3.91 8.71 9.92
N PHE A 25 2.84 9.26 10.48
CA PHE A 25 1.61 8.52 10.77
C PHE A 25 0.95 7.98 9.51
N VAL A 26 0.77 8.82 8.48
CA VAL A 26 0.19 8.40 7.18
C VAL A 26 1.02 7.26 6.56
N LYS A 27 2.36 7.37 6.56
CA LYS A 27 3.25 6.31 6.07
C LYS A 27 3.18 5.04 6.92
N GLY A 28 3.06 5.17 8.24
CA GLY A 28 2.92 4.05 9.17
C GLY A 28 1.64 3.25 8.91
N VAL A 29 0.54 3.94 8.58
CA VAL A 29 -0.73 3.30 8.21
C VAL A 29 -0.58 2.49 6.91
N GLU A 30 0.01 3.05 5.86
CA GLU A 30 0.28 2.31 4.60
C GLU A 30 1.20 1.09 4.83
N GLY A 31 2.22 1.25 5.68
CA GLY A 31 3.11 0.16 6.08
C GLY A 31 2.40 -0.95 6.85
N TYR A 32 1.53 -0.59 7.80
CA TYR A 32 0.76 -1.54 8.59
C TYR A 32 -0.16 -2.41 7.73
N PHE A 33 -0.87 -1.83 6.78
CA PHE A 33 -1.74 -2.60 5.87
C PHE A 33 -0.96 -3.54 4.97
N THR A 34 0.22 -3.12 4.50
CA THR A 34 1.10 -3.98 3.70
C THR A 34 1.63 -5.15 4.55
N ASN A 35 2.09 -4.87 5.77
CA ASN A 35 2.61 -5.89 6.68
C ASN A 35 1.52 -6.88 7.15
N SER A 36 0.28 -6.42 7.32
CA SER A 36 -0.86 -7.28 7.68
C SER A 36 -1.20 -8.30 6.57
N LEU A 37 -1.07 -7.90 5.29
CA LEU A 37 -1.24 -8.81 4.16
C LEU A 37 -0.10 -9.83 4.05
N ILE A 38 1.14 -9.39 4.29
CA ILE A 38 2.33 -10.27 4.30
C ILE A 38 2.27 -11.26 5.48
N SER A 39 1.79 -10.82 6.65
CA SER A 39 1.73 -11.61 7.89
C SER A 39 0.81 -12.84 7.82
N ASN A 40 -0.06 -12.95 6.82
CA ASN A 40 -0.97 -14.09 6.66
C ASN A 40 -0.40 -15.24 5.82
N HIS A 41 0.90 -15.21 5.45
CA HIS A 41 1.52 -16.21 4.57
C HIS A 41 0.73 -16.45 3.27
N ILE A 42 0.16 -15.40 2.70
CA ILE A 42 -0.66 -15.50 1.49
C ILE A 42 0.27 -15.70 0.29
N ASN A 43 0.18 -16.83 -0.41
CA ASN A 43 0.97 -17.09 -1.62
C ASN A 43 0.35 -16.47 -2.89
N ALA A 44 -0.95 -16.14 -2.87
CA ALA A 44 -1.67 -15.62 -4.03
C ALA A 44 -2.73 -14.57 -3.66
N LEU A 45 -2.77 -13.45 -4.38
CA LEU A 45 -3.74 -12.37 -4.25
C LEU A 45 -4.54 -12.22 -5.56
N ILE A 46 -5.86 -12.36 -5.49
CA ILE A 46 -6.77 -12.09 -6.61
C ILE A 46 -7.43 -10.72 -6.38
N THR A 47 -7.23 -9.76 -7.27
CA THR A 47 -7.78 -8.40 -7.14
C THR A 47 -8.21 -7.80 -8.48
N LYS A 48 -9.20 -6.90 -8.45
CA LYS A 48 -9.62 -6.14 -9.64
C LYS A 48 -8.60 -5.08 -10.01
N GLU A 49 -8.02 -4.43 -9.00
CA GLU A 49 -7.10 -3.33 -9.19
C GLU A 49 -5.93 -3.40 -8.23
N ILE A 50 -4.76 -2.97 -8.70
CA ILE A 50 -3.56 -2.84 -7.90
C ILE A 50 -2.66 -1.72 -8.45
N GLY A 51 -2.18 -0.88 -7.54
CA GLY A 51 -1.21 0.17 -7.84
C GLY A 51 0.22 -0.36 -7.91
N GLU A 52 1.08 0.37 -8.62
CA GLU A 52 2.49 0.03 -8.85
C GLU A 52 3.27 -0.32 -7.58
N ILE A 53 3.20 0.51 -6.53
CA ILE A 53 3.96 0.29 -5.29
C ILE A 53 3.56 -1.02 -4.60
N ALA A 54 2.25 -1.29 -4.52
CA ALA A 54 1.73 -2.52 -3.93
C ALA A 54 2.08 -3.74 -4.78
N PHE A 55 1.98 -3.62 -6.11
CA PHE A 55 2.31 -4.69 -7.05
C PHE A 55 3.77 -5.15 -6.89
N HIS A 56 4.71 -4.21 -6.85
CA HIS A 56 6.13 -4.55 -6.69
C HIS A 56 6.41 -5.14 -5.31
N ARG A 57 5.95 -4.49 -4.23
CA ARG A 57 6.18 -5.00 -2.86
C ARG A 57 5.63 -6.42 -2.66
N LEU A 58 4.41 -6.70 -3.10
CA LEU A 58 3.81 -8.03 -2.92
C LEU A 58 4.55 -9.10 -3.73
N ARG A 59 5.01 -8.78 -4.94
CA ARG A 59 5.80 -9.73 -5.74
C ARG A 59 7.19 -9.99 -5.16
N ASP A 60 7.83 -8.98 -4.58
CA ASP A 60 9.16 -9.13 -3.97
C ASP A 60 9.11 -10.09 -2.78
N GLU A 61 7.97 -10.17 -2.10
CA GLU A 61 7.66 -11.15 -1.05
C GLU A 61 7.18 -12.52 -1.60
N GLY A 62 7.23 -12.73 -2.92
CA GLY A 62 6.86 -14.00 -3.57
C GLY A 62 5.36 -14.24 -3.74
N ILE A 63 4.52 -13.20 -3.56
CA ILE A 63 3.07 -13.31 -3.69
C ILE A 63 2.69 -13.21 -5.18
N GLU A 64 1.93 -14.19 -5.66
CA GLU A 64 1.40 -14.20 -7.01
C GLU A 64 0.14 -13.34 -7.11
N ILE A 65 0.04 -12.46 -8.10
CA ILE A 65 -1.08 -11.51 -8.22
C ILE A 65 -1.91 -11.88 -9.45
N PHE A 66 -3.23 -11.93 -9.31
CA PHE A 66 -4.18 -12.36 -10.32
C PHE A 66 -5.30 -11.33 -10.52
N LEU A 67 -5.87 -11.27 -11.72
CA LEU A 67 -6.96 -10.36 -12.06
C LEU A 67 -8.32 -10.97 -11.71
N ALA A 68 -9.14 -10.24 -10.97
CA ALA A 68 -10.52 -10.58 -10.69
C ALA A 68 -11.46 -10.06 -11.80
N GLU A 69 -11.90 -10.91 -12.72
CA GLU A 69 -12.85 -10.54 -13.78
C GLU A 69 -14.29 -10.99 -13.48
N ASP A 70 -14.49 -11.98 -12.60
CA ASP A 70 -15.80 -12.57 -12.28
C ASP A 70 -16.20 -12.38 -10.81
N ASP A 71 -17.30 -13.01 -10.41
CA ASP A 71 -17.70 -13.16 -9.01
C ASP A 71 -16.76 -14.08 -8.21
N VAL A 72 -16.87 -14.05 -6.89
CA VAL A 72 -15.97 -14.76 -5.98
C VAL A 72 -16.02 -16.27 -6.17
N ASP A 73 -17.20 -16.86 -6.36
CA ASP A 73 -17.36 -18.31 -6.50
C ASP A 73 -16.76 -18.80 -7.83
N SER A 74 -17.03 -18.07 -8.90
CA SER A 74 -16.43 -18.32 -10.22
C SER A 74 -14.91 -18.15 -10.19
N LEU A 75 -14.39 -17.13 -9.51
CA LEU A 75 -12.95 -16.90 -9.38
C LEU A 75 -12.26 -17.98 -8.57
N ALA A 76 -12.85 -18.42 -7.45
CA ALA A 76 -12.32 -19.51 -6.66
C ALA A 76 -12.21 -20.80 -7.48
N LYS A 77 -13.25 -21.12 -8.27
CA LYS A 77 -13.25 -22.27 -9.16
C LYS A 77 -12.19 -22.15 -10.26
N LYS A 78 -12.15 -21.02 -10.97
CA LYS A 78 -11.15 -20.77 -12.02
C LYS A 78 -9.73 -20.81 -11.46
N PHE A 79 -9.53 -20.36 -10.21
CA PHE A 79 -8.22 -20.34 -9.58
C PHE A 79 -7.71 -21.75 -9.32
N ILE A 80 -8.55 -22.63 -8.76
CA ILE A 80 -8.26 -24.05 -8.56
C ILE A 80 -7.94 -24.74 -9.90
N GLU A 81 -8.64 -24.36 -10.97
CA GLU A 81 -8.44 -24.91 -12.32
C GLU A 81 -7.24 -24.29 -13.07
N GLY A 82 -6.54 -23.31 -12.49
CA GLY A 82 -5.41 -22.62 -13.13
C GLY A 82 -5.80 -21.70 -14.30
N ARG A 83 -7.07 -21.28 -14.37
CA ARG A 83 -7.65 -20.47 -15.46
C ARG A 83 -7.72 -18.97 -15.16
N VAL A 84 -7.31 -18.53 -13.97
CA VAL A 84 -7.29 -17.11 -13.61
C VAL A 84 -6.06 -16.44 -14.20
N LYS A 85 -6.25 -15.26 -14.78
CA LYS A 85 -5.20 -14.48 -15.41
C LYS A 85 -4.25 -13.89 -14.37
N LYS A 86 -2.98 -14.32 -14.42
CA LYS A 86 -1.89 -13.74 -13.62
C LYS A 86 -1.54 -12.34 -14.14
N LEU A 87 -1.33 -11.40 -13.22
CA LEU A 87 -0.93 -10.03 -13.53
C LEU A 87 0.60 -9.92 -13.57
N ASN A 88 1.12 -9.52 -14.73
CA ASN A 88 2.56 -9.27 -14.95
C ASN A 88 2.97 -7.80 -14.76
N LYS A 89 1.98 -6.90 -14.63
CA LYS A 89 2.16 -5.46 -14.44
C LYS A 89 1.02 -4.91 -13.56
N PRO A 90 1.22 -3.77 -12.87
CA PRO A 90 0.15 -3.12 -12.13
C PRO A 90 -0.98 -2.67 -13.05
N THR A 91 -2.20 -2.60 -12.53
CA THR A 91 -3.37 -2.12 -13.28
C THR A 91 -3.51 -0.60 -13.20
N LYS A 92 -3.04 0.02 -12.12
CA LYS A 92 -2.91 1.47 -12.00
C LYS A 92 -1.44 1.88 -12.06
N MET A 93 -1.05 2.47 -13.18
CA MET A 93 0.18 3.25 -13.28
C MET A 93 -0.13 4.67 -12.81
N LYS A 94 0.76 5.28 -12.00
CA LYS A 94 0.61 6.70 -11.65
C LYS A 94 0.56 7.49 -12.97
N GLY A 95 -0.58 8.13 -13.22
CA GLY A 95 -0.69 9.23 -14.18
C GLY A 95 -0.08 10.50 -13.60
#